data_AF-A0A381N8M7-F1
#
_entry.id   AF-A0A381N8M7-F1
#
_cell.length_a   1.000
_cell.length_b   1.000
_cell.length_c   1.000
_cell.angle_alpha   90.00
_cell.angle_beta   90.00
_cell.angle_gamma   90.00
#
_symmetry.space_group_name_H-M   'P 1'
#
loop_
_entity.id
_entity.type
_entity.pdbx_description
1 polymer ?
#
loop_
_entity_poly.entity_id
_entity_poly.type
_entity_poly.pdbx_seq_one_letter_code
_entity_poly.pdbx_strand_id
1 'polypeptide(L)'
;MKSLLPWFVLILIFFLSLTIISCGDDKGEEYSAREEYSDDFPKIAEVTKVTTPTNDTTPDYTFSSTEAGTISYGGSCSSNTSIAISGNNTITLNSLSDGTYSDCTIVVRGTTGYLSNTLTITSFTVDTTAPTVSSISPTDNQSGVSISDNISVTFSEVMDNTSVTTNTDNTTCSGSFQLSSDNFSSCIQMSSSPLSSNSNKTFTVDPSDNLSVTKYYKIRVTTGVKDSVGNTLSSQYETSSGFQTVDESAIITKSLLVGTWTADCSDNTTASTSAKTVLVFSASGDILTATTTNFSALNCVADNESYIFIKKLNSLDLGSKTTTSQNQIINNFTATVTSITLEPKTTSVSSSLNGSTYCGLSTGWSSGTETSVAGLTCGTTTYKSVGDTYKDIMQMNSEKTFIRLGNITNTDSSTGYPNTLYTKAYKK
;
A
#
# COMPACT_ATOMS: atom_id res chain seq x y z
N MET A 1 -89.35 -7.26 -41.66
CA MET A 1 -90.41 -6.42 -42.28
C MET A 1 -91.73 -6.79 -41.61
N LYS A 2 -92.44 -5.80 -41.06
CA LYS A 2 -93.74 -5.87 -40.33
C LYS A 2 -93.66 -6.42 -38.89
N SER A 3 -94.37 -5.93 -37.87
CA SER A 3 -95.25 -4.76 -37.70
C SER A 3 -95.89 -4.87 -36.30
N LEU A 4 -95.78 -3.81 -35.48
CA LEU A 4 -96.76 -3.19 -34.56
C LEU A 4 -97.72 -4.03 -33.66
N LEU A 5 -97.77 -3.60 -32.38
CA LEU A 5 -98.77 -3.71 -31.28
C LEU A 5 -100.27 -3.69 -31.71
N PRO A 6 -101.32 -3.91 -30.85
CA PRO A 6 -101.44 -3.63 -29.39
C PRO A 6 -102.36 -4.59 -28.55
N TRP A 7 -102.56 -4.32 -27.24
CA TRP A 7 -103.87 -4.11 -26.55
C TRP A 7 -103.85 -4.49 -25.04
N PHE A 8 -104.15 -3.49 -24.20
CA PHE A 8 -104.60 -3.54 -22.79
C PHE A 8 -105.85 -4.43 -22.54
N VAL A 9 -105.89 -5.20 -21.44
CA VAL A 9 -107.16 -5.58 -20.80
C VAL A 9 -107.14 -5.21 -19.32
N LEU A 10 -108.23 -4.55 -18.95
CA LEU A 10 -108.66 -3.92 -17.70
C LEU A 10 -109.36 -4.98 -16.80
N ILE A 11 -109.34 -4.82 -15.46
CA ILE A 11 -110.50 -4.88 -14.52
C ILE A 11 -110.15 -5.35 -13.08
N LEU A 12 -110.38 -4.41 -12.13
CA LEU A 12 -110.84 -4.48 -10.71
C LEU A 12 -110.33 -5.63 -9.82
N ILE A 13 -109.57 -5.45 -8.73
CA ILE A 13 -109.75 -4.62 -7.50
C ILE A 13 -111.18 -4.62 -6.94
N PHE A 14 -111.42 -5.48 -5.95
CA PHE A 14 -112.53 -5.38 -5.00
C PHE A 14 -111.96 -4.94 -3.65
N PHE A 15 -112.26 -3.68 -3.29
CA PHE A 15 -112.08 -3.14 -1.95
C PHE A 15 -113.13 -3.75 -1.02
N LEU A 16 -112.70 -4.23 0.15
CA LEU A 16 -113.58 -4.35 1.32
C LEU A 16 -113.07 -3.43 2.43
N SER A 17 -113.83 -2.33 2.55
CA SER A 17 -114.05 -1.37 3.63
C SER A 17 -113.62 -1.75 5.07
N LEU A 18 -112.89 -0.90 5.81
CA LEU A 18 -113.37 0.30 6.60
C LEU A 18 -113.70 -0.14 8.07
N THR A 19 -113.34 0.48 9.21
CA THR A 19 -112.84 1.81 9.63
C THR A 19 -112.39 1.74 11.11
N ILE A 20 -111.28 2.44 11.44
CA ILE A 20 -110.89 3.20 12.68
C ILE A 20 -111.55 2.98 14.05
N ILE A 21 -110.72 3.07 15.11
CA ILE A 21 -110.90 3.91 16.32
C ILE A 21 -109.52 4.23 16.95
N SER A 22 -109.31 5.52 17.23
CA SER A 22 -108.23 6.19 18.01
C SER A 22 -108.55 6.08 19.52
N CYS A 23 -107.70 6.09 20.55
CA CYS A 23 -106.41 6.73 20.86
C CYS A 23 -105.85 6.09 22.16
N GLY A 24 -104.53 6.14 22.44
CA GLY A 24 -103.99 6.01 23.82
C GLY A 24 -102.67 5.24 24.01
N ASP A 25 -101.58 6.01 24.12
CA ASP A 25 -100.31 5.84 24.85
C ASP A 25 -99.35 4.62 24.73
N ASP A 26 -98.09 5.01 24.55
CA ASP A 26 -96.84 4.51 25.11
C ASP A 26 -96.10 3.27 24.53
N LYS A 27 -94.93 3.65 23.97
CA LYS A 27 -93.63 2.95 23.91
C LYS A 27 -93.53 1.66 23.10
N GLY A 28 -93.10 1.83 21.86
CA GLY A 28 -92.27 0.86 21.14
C GLY A 28 -91.24 1.61 20.32
N GLU A 29 -90.05 1.83 20.88
CA GLU A 29 -88.88 2.23 20.11
C GLU A 29 -88.56 1.08 19.14
N GLU A 30 -88.77 1.29 17.85
CA GLU A 30 -88.25 0.41 16.81
C GLU A 30 -86.74 0.70 16.67
N TYR A 31 -85.95 -0.02 17.47
CA TYR A 31 -84.49 -0.05 17.32
C TYR A 31 -84.14 -0.68 15.98
N SER A 32 -83.88 0.16 14.98
CA SER A 32 -83.17 -0.26 13.77
C SER A 32 -81.68 -0.45 14.12
N ALA A 33 -81.33 -1.65 14.58
CA ALA A 33 -79.95 -2.08 14.67
C ALA A 33 -79.44 -2.33 13.24
N ARG A 34 -78.87 -1.29 12.62
CA ARG A 34 -77.92 -1.51 11.54
C ARG A 34 -76.68 -2.09 12.22
N GLU A 35 -76.44 -3.39 12.07
CA GLU A 35 -75.15 -3.98 12.41
C GLU A 35 -74.09 -3.24 11.59
N GLU A 36 -73.41 -2.28 12.22
CA GLU A 36 -72.13 -1.80 11.72
C GLU A 36 -71.20 -3.02 11.81
N TYR A 37 -70.94 -3.64 10.66
CA TYR A 37 -69.88 -4.62 10.52
C TYR A 37 -68.57 -3.91 10.86
N SER A 38 -68.20 -3.95 12.14
CA SER A 38 -66.94 -3.43 12.63
C SER A 38 -65.84 -4.30 12.05
N ASP A 39 -64.92 -3.67 11.34
CA ASP A 39 -63.66 -4.25 10.85
C ASP A 39 -62.70 -4.47 12.04
N ASP A 40 -63.20 -5.15 13.09
CA ASP A 40 -62.58 -5.37 14.41
C ASP A 40 -61.69 -6.62 14.39
N PHE A 41 -60.83 -6.68 13.36
CA PHE A 41 -59.72 -7.63 13.34
C PHE A 41 -58.41 -6.88 13.54
N PRO A 42 -57.43 -7.48 14.24
CA PRO A 42 -56.15 -6.84 14.47
C PRO A 42 -55.46 -6.49 13.14
N LYS A 43 -54.89 -5.30 13.02
CA LYS A 43 -54.04 -4.92 11.88
C LYS A 43 -52.62 -4.78 12.37
N ILE A 44 -51.69 -5.42 11.65
CA ILE A 44 -50.28 -5.41 12.01
C ILE A 44 -49.41 -4.83 10.90
N ALA A 45 -48.34 -4.13 11.29
CA ALA A 45 -47.40 -3.48 10.38
C ALA A 45 -45.97 -3.52 10.95
N GLU A 46 -44.97 -3.62 10.07
CA GLU A 46 -43.56 -3.55 10.45
C GLU A 46 -43.20 -2.14 10.96
N VAL A 47 -42.45 -2.07 12.05
CA VAL A 47 -41.99 -0.81 12.66
C VAL A 47 -40.46 -0.72 12.62
N THR A 48 -39.78 -1.78 13.04
CA THR A 48 -38.31 -1.87 13.02
C THR A 48 -37.90 -3.22 12.46
N LYS A 49 -37.34 -3.19 11.26
CA LYS A 49 -36.78 -4.37 10.58
C LYS A 49 -35.47 -4.82 11.21
N VAL A 50 -35.12 -6.09 10.96
CA VAL A 50 -33.78 -6.62 11.23
C VAL A 50 -32.76 -5.91 10.32
N THR A 51 -31.59 -5.54 10.86
CA THR A 51 -30.48 -5.02 10.05
C THR A 51 -29.97 -6.10 9.11
N THR A 52 -29.62 -5.75 7.88
CA THR A 52 -29.18 -6.74 6.88
C THR A 52 -27.97 -6.24 6.08
N PRO A 53 -26.92 -7.06 5.94
CA PRO A 53 -26.67 -8.29 6.71
C PRO A 53 -26.50 -8.01 8.23
N THR A 54 -26.62 -9.04 9.08
CA THR A 54 -26.39 -8.96 10.53
C THR A 54 -25.55 -10.13 11.02
N ASN A 55 -24.68 -9.89 12.02
CA ASN A 55 -23.93 -10.94 12.72
C ASN A 55 -24.56 -11.36 14.05
N ASP A 56 -25.74 -10.82 14.37
CA ASP A 56 -26.56 -11.27 15.49
C ASP A 56 -27.43 -12.46 15.07
N THR A 57 -27.26 -13.59 15.73
CA THR A 57 -28.07 -14.79 15.50
C THR A 57 -29.45 -14.72 16.14
N THR A 58 -29.69 -13.76 17.02
CA THR A 58 -30.97 -13.55 17.73
C THR A 58 -31.47 -12.11 17.55
N PRO A 59 -31.65 -11.63 16.31
CA PRO A 59 -31.94 -10.22 16.09
C PRO A 59 -33.33 -9.84 16.63
N ASP A 60 -33.42 -8.61 17.13
CA ASP A 60 -34.69 -8.01 17.51
C ASP A 60 -35.47 -7.52 16.28
N TYR A 61 -36.79 -7.66 16.36
CA TYR A 61 -37.75 -7.21 15.35
C TYR A 61 -38.92 -6.50 16.04
N THR A 62 -39.40 -5.39 15.48
CA THR A 62 -40.56 -4.68 16.05
C THR A 62 -41.67 -4.52 15.03
N PHE A 63 -42.90 -4.90 15.41
CA PHE A 63 -44.12 -4.65 14.66
C PHE A 63 -45.17 -3.98 15.55
N SER A 64 -46.10 -3.24 14.95
CA SER A 64 -47.27 -2.69 15.66
C SER A 64 -48.48 -3.59 15.48
N SER A 65 -49.36 -3.65 16.47
CA SER A 65 -50.70 -4.24 16.36
C SER A 65 -51.76 -3.24 16.83
N THR A 66 -52.91 -3.17 16.15
CA THR A 66 -54.03 -2.34 16.62
C THR A 66 -54.68 -2.89 17.88
N GLU A 67 -54.59 -4.21 18.11
CA GLU A 67 -55.20 -4.93 19.23
C GLU A 67 -54.23 -5.92 19.87
N ALA A 68 -54.50 -6.29 21.12
CA ALA A 68 -53.77 -7.37 21.78
C ALA A 68 -54.22 -8.75 21.24
N GLY A 69 -53.32 -9.73 21.27
CA GLY A 69 -53.61 -11.06 20.75
C GLY A 69 -52.47 -12.06 20.88
N THR A 70 -52.67 -13.27 20.38
CA THR A 70 -51.64 -14.31 20.34
C THR A 70 -50.88 -14.24 19.02
N ILE A 71 -49.54 -14.25 19.09
CA ILE A 71 -48.66 -14.21 17.93
C ILE A 71 -48.48 -15.62 17.37
N SER A 72 -48.60 -15.75 16.05
CA SER A 72 -48.25 -16.96 15.29
C SER A 72 -47.16 -16.60 14.29
N TYR A 73 -46.07 -17.37 14.32
CA TYR A 73 -44.95 -17.24 13.39
C TYR A 73 -45.07 -18.26 12.25
N GLY A 74 -44.69 -17.85 11.04
CA GLY A 74 -44.61 -18.72 9.88
C GLY A 74 -43.27 -18.56 9.15
N GLY A 75 -42.97 -19.51 8.26
CA GLY A 75 -41.70 -19.57 7.55
C GLY A 75 -40.55 -20.05 8.44
N SER A 76 -39.36 -19.49 8.22
CA SER A 76 -38.13 -19.94 8.88
C SER A 76 -37.78 -19.21 10.19
N CYS A 77 -38.63 -18.28 10.65
CA CYS A 77 -38.41 -17.53 11.89
C CYS A 77 -39.35 -18.00 13.01
N SER A 78 -38.88 -17.92 14.26
CA SER A 78 -39.69 -18.13 15.46
C SER A 78 -39.20 -17.25 16.60
N SER A 79 -40.04 -17.01 17.61
CA SER A 79 -39.66 -16.34 18.87
C SER A 79 -40.41 -16.98 20.03
N ASN A 80 -39.86 -16.83 21.23
CA ASN A 80 -40.54 -17.24 22.47
C ASN A 80 -41.66 -16.27 22.87
N THR A 81 -41.73 -15.07 22.27
CA THR A 81 -42.80 -14.11 22.53
C THR A 81 -44.08 -14.58 21.85
N SER A 82 -45.12 -14.85 22.62
CA SER A 82 -46.38 -15.42 22.09
C SER A 82 -47.58 -14.48 22.21
N ILE A 83 -47.41 -13.31 22.83
CA ILE A 83 -48.47 -12.35 23.08
C ILE A 83 -48.07 -10.99 22.50
N ALA A 84 -48.97 -10.42 21.69
CA ALA A 84 -48.90 -9.05 21.24
C ALA A 84 -49.81 -8.17 22.10
N ILE A 85 -49.38 -6.95 22.37
CA ILE A 85 -50.19 -5.86 22.92
C ILE A 85 -50.62 -4.91 21.78
N SER A 86 -51.64 -4.11 22.05
CA SER A 86 -51.94 -2.95 21.19
C SER A 86 -50.79 -1.94 21.27
N GLY A 87 -50.34 -1.45 20.11
CA GLY A 87 -49.13 -0.65 19.96
C GLY A 87 -47.94 -1.48 19.48
N ASN A 88 -46.73 -1.04 19.84
CA ASN A 88 -45.48 -1.66 19.38
C ASN A 88 -45.12 -2.91 20.19
N ASN A 89 -44.69 -3.95 19.48
CA ASN A 89 -44.30 -5.24 19.99
C ASN A 89 -42.89 -5.54 19.49
N THR A 90 -41.91 -5.52 20.39
CA THR A 90 -40.55 -5.95 20.11
C THR A 90 -40.41 -7.42 20.49
N ILE A 91 -39.93 -8.22 19.54
CA ILE A 91 -39.67 -9.65 19.71
C ILE A 91 -38.20 -9.90 19.43
N THR A 92 -37.60 -10.81 20.18
CA THR A 92 -36.27 -11.36 19.87
C THR A 92 -36.46 -12.66 19.13
N LEU A 93 -35.93 -12.77 17.90
CA LEU A 93 -35.99 -14.01 17.16
C LEU A 93 -35.11 -15.07 17.84
N ASN A 94 -35.57 -16.32 17.81
CA ASN A 94 -34.77 -17.46 18.26
C ASN A 94 -33.53 -17.60 17.39
N SER A 95 -32.50 -18.29 17.92
CA SER A 95 -31.21 -18.45 17.23
C SER A 95 -31.38 -18.90 15.77
N LEU A 96 -30.85 -18.09 14.87
CA LEU A 96 -30.81 -18.28 13.44
C LEU A 96 -29.42 -18.74 13.01
N SER A 97 -29.35 -19.53 11.94
CA SER A 97 -28.07 -19.92 11.31
C SER A 97 -27.73 -18.94 10.19
N ASP A 98 -26.48 -18.94 9.75
CA ASP A 98 -26.08 -18.15 8.57
C ASP A 98 -26.96 -18.48 7.36
N GLY A 99 -27.49 -17.45 6.72
CA GLY A 99 -28.43 -17.63 5.62
C GLY A 99 -29.35 -16.44 5.39
N THR A 100 -30.10 -16.52 4.29
CA THR A 100 -31.10 -15.51 3.93
C THR A 100 -32.49 -15.96 4.38
N TYR A 101 -33.15 -15.08 5.12
CA TYR A 101 -34.51 -15.25 5.64
C TYR A 101 -35.45 -14.33 4.86
N SER A 102 -36.32 -14.90 4.03
CA SER A 102 -37.24 -14.17 3.14
C SER A 102 -38.69 -14.64 3.22
N ASP A 103 -38.95 -15.70 3.99
CA ASP A 103 -40.26 -16.36 4.14
C ASP A 103 -40.92 -16.12 5.51
N CYS A 104 -40.24 -15.38 6.40
CA CYS A 104 -40.70 -15.16 7.76
C CYS A 104 -41.96 -14.32 7.81
N THR A 105 -42.99 -14.82 8.49
CA THR A 105 -44.29 -14.16 8.61
C THR A 105 -44.79 -14.12 10.05
N ILE A 106 -45.62 -13.11 10.34
CA ILE A 106 -46.31 -12.92 11.60
C ILE A 106 -47.80 -12.78 11.31
N VAL A 107 -48.62 -13.46 12.13
CA VAL A 107 -50.07 -13.28 12.20
C VAL A 107 -50.45 -13.13 13.66
N VAL A 108 -51.30 -12.17 14.00
CA VAL A 108 -51.86 -12.02 15.36
C VAL A 108 -53.31 -12.48 15.35
N ARG A 109 -53.66 -13.37 16.29
CA ARG A 109 -55.04 -13.72 16.60
C ARG A 109 -55.54 -12.83 17.73
N GLY A 110 -56.50 -11.96 17.44
CA GLY A 110 -57.13 -11.09 18.42
C GLY A 110 -57.89 -11.88 19.49
N THR A 111 -58.23 -11.22 20.59
CA THR A 111 -58.99 -11.84 21.70
C THR A 111 -60.41 -12.26 21.29
N THR A 112 -60.97 -11.63 20.26
CA THR A 112 -62.25 -11.96 19.61
C THR A 112 -62.15 -13.17 18.68
N GLY A 113 -60.94 -13.68 18.43
CA GLY A 113 -60.68 -14.88 17.62
C GLY A 113 -60.34 -14.61 16.15
N TYR A 114 -60.54 -13.39 15.65
CA TYR A 114 -60.19 -12.98 14.29
C TYR A 114 -58.67 -12.88 14.09
N LEU A 115 -58.23 -13.18 12.86
CA LEU A 115 -56.82 -13.10 12.46
C LEU A 115 -56.51 -11.74 11.85
N SER A 116 -55.29 -11.27 12.05
CA SER A 116 -54.76 -10.11 11.35
C SER A 116 -54.47 -10.37 9.88
N ASN A 117 -54.07 -9.32 9.15
CA ASN A 117 -53.30 -9.50 7.94
C ASN A 117 -52.01 -10.30 8.23
N THR A 118 -51.53 -11.06 7.25
CA THR A 118 -50.19 -11.65 7.31
C THR A 118 -49.16 -10.56 7.09
N LEU A 119 -48.28 -10.36 8.07
CA LEU A 119 -47.12 -9.48 7.94
C LEU A 119 -45.90 -10.32 7.54
N THR A 120 -45.34 -10.05 6.37
CA THR A 120 -44.03 -10.59 6.00
C THR A 120 -42.95 -9.73 6.62
N ILE A 121 -42.01 -10.35 7.34
CA ILE A 121 -40.82 -9.68 7.86
C ILE A 121 -39.94 -9.32 6.66
N THR A 122 -39.46 -8.07 6.58
CA THR A 122 -38.54 -7.65 5.52
C THR A 122 -37.32 -8.58 5.48
N SER A 123 -36.98 -9.08 4.28
CA SER A 123 -35.91 -10.06 4.11
C SER A 123 -34.57 -9.57 4.69
N PHE A 124 -33.88 -10.46 5.40
CA PHE A 124 -32.57 -10.19 5.98
C PHE A 124 -31.62 -11.39 5.84
N THR A 125 -30.33 -11.14 5.98
CA THR A 125 -29.29 -12.17 5.95
C THR A 125 -28.55 -12.18 7.28
N VAL A 126 -28.41 -13.36 7.87
CA VAL A 126 -27.53 -13.61 9.03
C VAL A 126 -26.19 -14.09 8.49
N ASP A 127 -25.11 -13.47 8.96
CA ASP A 127 -23.73 -13.78 8.62
C ASP A 127 -22.84 -13.67 9.86
N THR A 128 -22.48 -14.81 10.41
CA THR A 128 -21.55 -14.93 11.54
C THR A 128 -20.19 -15.48 11.12
N THR A 129 -19.97 -15.62 9.82
CA THR A 129 -18.73 -16.18 9.31
C THR A 129 -17.61 -15.17 9.51
N ALA A 130 -16.58 -15.58 10.26
CA ALA A 130 -15.42 -14.73 10.50
C ALA A 130 -14.53 -14.66 9.25
N PRO A 131 -13.98 -13.48 8.92
CA PRO A 131 -13.00 -13.36 7.85
C PRO A 131 -11.75 -14.16 8.17
N THR A 132 -11.05 -14.58 7.12
CA THR A 132 -9.73 -15.24 7.21
C THR A 132 -8.75 -14.58 6.25
N VAL A 133 -7.45 -14.64 6.55
CA VAL A 133 -6.41 -14.23 5.61
C VAL A 133 -6.23 -15.33 4.57
N SER A 134 -6.63 -15.05 3.33
CA SER A 134 -6.51 -15.98 2.20
C SER A 134 -5.11 -16.00 1.59
N SER A 135 -4.46 -14.83 1.50
CA SER A 135 -3.08 -14.72 1.04
C SER A 135 -2.44 -13.42 1.50
N ILE A 136 -1.11 -13.37 1.40
CA ILE A 136 -0.29 -12.18 1.60
C ILE A 136 0.70 -12.04 0.45
N SER A 137 1.17 -10.83 0.22
CA SER A 137 2.34 -10.54 -0.61
C SER A 137 3.24 -9.54 0.11
N PRO A 138 4.56 -9.74 0.18
CA PRO A 138 5.29 -10.96 -0.20
C PRO A 138 4.81 -12.21 0.55
N THR A 139 4.95 -13.39 -0.06
CA THR A 139 4.48 -14.64 0.56
C THR A 139 5.39 -15.09 1.70
N ASP A 140 4.88 -15.85 2.67
CA ASP A 140 5.70 -16.43 3.74
C ASP A 140 6.82 -17.31 3.16
N ASN A 141 8.02 -17.19 3.71
CA ASN A 141 9.28 -17.78 3.21
C ASN A 141 9.76 -17.29 1.82
N GLN A 142 9.17 -16.22 1.25
CA GLN A 142 9.71 -15.63 0.02
C GLN A 142 11.08 -14.99 0.26
N SER A 143 12.00 -15.16 -0.67
CA SER A 143 13.31 -14.49 -0.68
C SER A 143 13.45 -13.62 -1.93
N GLY A 144 14.41 -12.70 -1.91
CA GLY A 144 14.68 -11.84 -3.07
C GLY A 144 13.61 -10.76 -3.31
N VAL A 145 12.83 -10.42 -2.29
CA VAL A 145 11.83 -9.34 -2.35
C VAL A 145 12.53 -7.99 -2.47
N SER A 146 12.09 -7.10 -3.36
CA SER A 146 12.69 -5.76 -3.44
C SER A 146 12.56 -5.02 -2.11
N ILE A 147 13.54 -4.19 -1.77
CA ILE A 147 13.43 -3.34 -0.57
C ILE A 147 12.37 -2.24 -0.70
N SER A 148 11.88 -2.00 -1.92
CA SER A 148 10.84 -1.01 -2.24
C SER A 148 9.49 -1.65 -2.60
N ASP A 149 9.34 -2.97 -2.45
CA ASP A 149 8.08 -3.63 -2.74
C ASP A 149 7.03 -3.24 -1.70
N ASN A 150 5.78 -3.06 -2.16
CA ASN A 150 4.64 -2.96 -1.26
C ASN A 150 4.37 -4.28 -0.54
N ILE A 151 3.57 -4.19 0.52
CA ILE A 151 2.97 -5.36 1.15
C ILE A 151 1.46 -5.36 0.94
N SER A 152 0.87 -6.54 0.87
CA SER A 152 -0.58 -6.69 0.77
C SER A 152 -1.10 -7.91 1.51
N VAL A 153 -2.37 -7.83 1.89
CA VAL A 153 -3.15 -8.92 2.46
C VAL A 153 -4.45 -9.07 1.67
N THR A 154 -4.85 -10.30 1.38
CA THR A 154 -6.16 -10.63 0.81
C THR A 154 -6.96 -11.49 1.77
N PHE A 155 -8.20 -11.08 2.05
CA PHE A 155 -9.13 -11.78 2.93
C PHE A 155 -10.09 -12.68 2.16
N SER A 156 -10.73 -13.64 2.85
CA SER A 156 -11.74 -14.55 2.27
C SER A 156 -12.98 -13.83 1.76
N GLU A 157 -13.28 -12.67 2.35
CA GLU A 157 -14.52 -11.95 2.18
C GLU A 157 -14.32 -10.43 2.18
N VAL A 158 -15.42 -9.71 1.97
CA VAL A 158 -15.44 -8.26 1.87
C VAL A 158 -15.23 -7.66 3.25
N MET A 159 -14.20 -6.84 3.40
CA MET A 159 -13.85 -6.22 4.69
C MET A 159 -14.47 -4.84 4.86
N ASP A 160 -14.67 -4.44 6.12
CA ASP A 160 -14.83 -3.03 6.47
C ASP A 160 -13.47 -2.34 6.33
N ASN A 161 -13.35 -1.50 5.31
CA ASN A 161 -12.12 -0.76 5.00
C ASN A 161 -11.59 0.06 6.18
N THR A 162 -12.46 0.53 7.07
CA THR A 162 -12.06 1.38 8.20
C THR A 162 -11.39 0.56 9.33
N SER A 163 -11.60 -0.76 9.34
CA SER A 163 -11.00 -1.66 10.33
C SER A 163 -9.59 -2.12 9.95
N VAL A 164 -9.21 -2.03 8.67
CA VAL A 164 -7.87 -2.41 8.16
C VAL A 164 -6.98 -1.18 8.17
N THR A 165 -6.15 -1.07 9.21
CA THR A 165 -5.37 0.14 9.52
C THR A 165 -3.90 -0.19 9.70
N THR A 166 -3.05 0.82 9.52
CA THR A 166 -1.59 0.76 9.69
C THR A 166 -1.13 1.92 10.57
N ASN A 167 0.06 1.82 11.16
CA ASN A 167 0.68 2.95 11.84
C ASN A 167 1.49 3.81 10.86
N THR A 168 1.07 5.06 10.68
CA THR A 168 1.76 6.03 9.81
C THR A 168 2.59 7.05 10.57
N ASP A 169 2.57 7.03 11.91
CA ASP A 169 3.16 8.09 12.73
C ASP A 169 4.55 7.73 13.26
N ASN A 170 4.81 6.45 13.54
CA ASN A 170 6.03 5.99 14.21
C ASN A 170 6.21 4.46 14.08
N THR A 171 7.18 3.92 14.83
CA THR A 171 7.56 2.49 14.82
C THR A 171 6.92 1.66 15.94
N THR A 172 5.92 2.18 16.66
CA THR A 172 5.16 1.36 17.62
C THR A 172 4.23 0.41 16.86
N CYS A 173 4.03 -0.80 17.39
CA CYS A 173 3.11 -1.75 16.77
C CYS A 173 1.66 -1.39 17.10
N SER A 174 1.06 -0.55 16.25
CA SER A 174 -0.34 -0.17 16.27
C SER A 174 -0.97 -0.34 14.88
N GLY A 175 -2.30 -0.23 14.81
CA GLY A 175 -3.06 -0.62 13.62
C GLY A 175 -3.25 -2.13 13.52
N SER A 176 -4.10 -2.55 12.59
CA SER A 176 -4.52 -3.94 12.44
C SER A 176 -3.71 -4.73 11.40
N PHE A 177 -2.98 -4.06 10.50
CA PHE A 177 -2.08 -4.64 9.52
C PHE A 177 -0.66 -4.11 9.79
N GLN A 178 0.26 -5.01 10.17
CA GLN A 178 1.56 -4.66 10.72
C GLN A 178 2.69 -5.40 9.99
N LEU A 179 3.86 -4.76 9.91
CA LEU A 179 5.10 -5.34 9.42
C LEU A 179 6.20 -5.14 10.47
N SER A 180 7.00 -6.17 10.72
CA SER A 180 8.09 -6.08 11.69
C SER A 180 9.28 -6.93 11.27
N SER A 181 10.48 -6.55 11.69
CA SER A 181 11.71 -7.33 11.48
C SER A 181 12.31 -7.89 12.78
N ASP A 182 11.63 -7.71 13.92
CA ASP A 182 12.12 -8.05 15.26
C ASP A 182 11.06 -8.78 16.12
N ASN A 183 10.21 -9.57 15.45
CA ASN A 183 9.06 -10.26 16.06
C ASN A 183 8.09 -9.30 16.78
N PHE A 184 7.83 -8.15 16.16
CA PHE A 184 6.88 -7.14 16.63
C PHE A 184 7.24 -6.56 17.99
N SER A 185 8.54 -6.49 18.32
CA SER A 185 9.03 -5.64 19.41
C SER A 185 8.96 -4.17 18.98
N SER A 186 9.20 -3.91 17.69
CA SER A 186 8.89 -2.68 16.98
C SER A 186 8.28 -3.01 15.61
N CYS A 187 7.63 -2.03 15.00
CA CYS A 187 7.01 -2.15 13.69
C CYS A 187 7.60 -1.16 12.70
N ILE A 188 7.50 -1.50 11.42
CA ILE A 188 7.84 -0.61 10.32
C ILE A 188 6.71 0.40 10.16
N GLN A 189 7.07 1.68 10.11
CA GLN A 189 6.13 2.76 9.81
C GLN A 189 5.65 2.64 8.36
N MET A 190 4.36 2.84 8.13
CA MET A 190 3.74 2.79 6.80
C MET A 190 3.57 4.20 6.23
N SER A 191 3.56 4.31 4.90
CA SER A 191 3.43 5.59 4.21
C SER A 191 2.02 6.18 4.30
N SER A 192 1.00 5.32 4.41
CA SER A 192 -0.42 5.72 4.46
C SER A 192 -1.29 4.62 5.08
N SER A 193 -2.59 4.89 5.20
CA SER A 193 -3.61 3.85 5.34
C SER A 193 -3.59 2.90 4.12
N PRO A 194 -3.91 1.61 4.28
CA PRO A 194 -3.93 0.67 3.16
C PRO A 194 -4.97 1.03 2.10
N LEU A 195 -4.61 0.86 0.83
CA LEU A 195 -5.51 1.02 -0.31
C LEU A 195 -6.28 -0.29 -0.55
N SER A 196 -7.60 -0.21 -0.58
CA SER A 196 -8.46 -1.36 -0.85
C SER A 196 -8.64 -1.59 -2.35
N SER A 197 -8.74 -2.87 -2.72
CA SER A 197 -9.02 -3.33 -4.08
C SER A 197 -9.74 -4.68 -4.04
N ASN A 198 -10.04 -5.26 -5.22
CA ASN A 198 -10.73 -6.56 -5.33
C ASN A 198 -12.05 -6.59 -4.52
N SER A 199 -12.87 -5.55 -4.68
CA SER A 199 -14.12 -5.37 -3.91
C SER A 199 -13.89 -5.39 -2.39
N ASN A 200 -12.89 -4.64 -1.90
CA ASN A 200 -12.50 -4.52 -0.49
C ASN A 200 -12.05 -5.85 0.16
N LYS A 201 -11.51 -6.77 -0.65
CA LYS A 201 -10.89 -8.00 -0.13
C LYS A 201 -9.38 -7.89 -0.01
N THR A 202 -8.74 -7.05 -0.82
CA THR A 202 -7.28 -6.92 -0.87
C THR A 202 -6.86 -5.53 -0.44
N PHE A 203 -5.95 -5.46 0.52
CA PHE A 203 -5.41 -4.22 1.08
C PHE A 203 -3.91 -4.16 0.85
N THR A 204 -3.44 -3.10 0.19
CA THR A 204 -2.03 -2.89 -0.17
C THR A 204 -1.52 -1.61 0.45
N VAL A 205 -0.28 -1.63 0.96
CA VAL A 205 0.36 -0.47 1.59
C VAL A 205 1.87 -0.52 1.38
N ASP A 206 2.48 0.66 1.24
CA ASP A 206 3.93 0.82 1.18
C ASP A 206 4.51 1.14 2.56
N PRO A 207 5.66 0.57 2.94
CA PRO A 207 6.50 1.13 4.00
C PRO A 207 6.82 2.61 3.76
N SER A 208 6.98 3.40 4.81
CA SER A 208 7.33 4.83 4.67
C SER A 208 8.73 5.06 4.08
N ASP A 209 9.64 4.11 4.30
CA ASP A 209 11.00 4.07 3.79
C ASP A 209 11.32 2.67 3.24
N ASN A 210 12.30 2.59 2.35
CA ASN A 210 12.79 1.29 1.86
C ASN A 210 13.22 0.39 3.03
N LEU A 211 12.86 -0.89 2.92
CA LEU A 211 13.26 -1.92 3.87
C LEU A 211 14.79 -2.12 3.87
N SER A 212 15.34 -2.60 4.97
CA SER A 212 16.76 -3.01 5.02
C SER A 212 16.98 -4.30 4.22
N VAL A 213 18.03 -4.35 3.40
CA VAL A 213 18.46 -5.52 2.62
C VAL A 213 18.76 -6.74 3.50
N THR A 214 18.66 -7.94 2.90
CA THR A 214 18.94 -9.26 3.51
C THR A 214 18.26 -9.54 4.86
N LYS A 215 17.28 -8.73 5.25
CA LYS A 215 16.57 -8.83 6.53
C LYS A 215 15.25 -9.58 6.34
N TYR A 216 14.85 -10.29 7.39
CA TYR A 216 13.54 -10.96 7.46
C TYR A 216 12.49 -9.99 8.01
N TYR A 217 11.33 -9.96 7.36
CA TYR A 217 10.17 -9.21 7.80
C TYR A 217 8.95 -10.12 7.89
N LYS A 218 8.24 -10.02 9.00
CA LYS A 218 6.99 -10.72 9.26
C LYS A 218 5.81 -9.79 9.11
N ILE A 219 4.74 -10.32 8.52
CA ILE A 219 3.44 -9.66 8.41
C ILE A 219 2.54 -10.19 9.52
N ARG A 220 1.79 -9.28 10.17
CA ARG A 220 0.75 -9.60 11.14
C ARG A 220 -0.54 -8.90 10.78
N VAL A 221 -1.64 -9.62 10.91
CA VAL A 221 -3.00 -9.08 10.87
C VAL A 221 -3.69 -9.42 12.18
N THR A 222 -4.04 -8.39 12.94
CA THR A 222 -4.65 -8.54 14.27
C THR A 222 -6.15 -8.87 14.17
N THR A 223 -6.74 -9.32 15.28
CA THR A 223 -8.20 -9.51 15.39
C THR A 223 -9.01 -8.22 15.32
N GLY A 224 -8.36 -7.05 15.22
CA GLY A 224 -9.05 -5.76 15.06
C GLY A 224 -9.68 -5.52 13.69
N VAL A 225 -9.29 -6.30 12.65
CA VAL A 225 -9.97 -6.23 11.35
C VAL A 225 -11.37 -6.84 11.42
N LYS A 226 -12.29 -6.29 10.64
CA LYS A 226 -13.69 -6.69 10.58
C LYS A 226 -14.17 -6.85 9.15
N ASP A 227 -15.08 -7.78 8.92
CA ASP A 227 -15.85 -7.83 7.69
C ASP A 227 -16.87 -6.67 7.61
N SER A 228 -17.65 -6.63 6.53
CA SER A 228 -18.69 -5.60 6.33
C SER A 228 -19.85 -5.63 7.34
N VAL A 229 -19.99 -6.70 8.12
CA VAL A 229 -21.08 -6.94 9.08
C VAL A 229 -20.59 -6.81 10.53
N GLY A 230 -19.28 -6.76 10.74
CA GLY A 230 -18.62 -6.58 12.03
C GLY A 230 -17.96 -7.84 12.59
N ASN A 231 -17.93 -8.97 11.87
CA ASN A 231 -17.22 -10.17 12.33
C ASN A 231 -15.71 -9.94 12.27
N THR A 232 -15.02 -10.29 13.35
CA THR A 232 -13.56 -10.16 13.46
C THR A 232 -12.84 -11.44 13.04
N LEU A 233 -11.56 -11.36 12.67
CA LEU A 233 -10.72 -12.57 12.58
C LEU A 233 -10.81 -13.40 13.87
N SER A 234 -10.99 -14.71 13.74
CA SER A 234 -11.06 -15.63 14.90
C SER A 234 -9.76 -15.69 15.70
N SER A 235 -8.63 -15.45 15.05
CA SER A 235 -7.32 -15.37 15.68
C SER A 235 -6.40 -14.43 14.90
N GLN A 236 -5.38 -13.91 15.57
CA GLN A 236 -4.34 -13.12 14.91
C GLN A 236 -3.63 -13.99 13.87
N TYR A 237 -3.49 -13.46 12.66
CA TYR A 237 -2.65 -14.03 11.62
C TYR A 237 -1.24 -13.45 11.73
N GLU A 238 -0.22 -14.31 11.68
CA GLU A 238 1.18 -13.89 11.60
C GLU A 238 1.94 -14.88 10.71
N THR A 239 2.78 -14.37 9.82
CA THR A 239 3.68 -15.21 9.02
C THR A 239 4.66 -15.96 9.92
N SER A 240 4.91 -17.23 9.62
CA SER A 240 5.78 -18.07 10.45
C SER A 240 7.25 -17.61 10.39
N SER A 241 7.77 -17.46 9.18
CA SER A 241 9.15 -17.01 8.93
C SER A 241 9.21 -15.58 8.41
N GLY A 242 8.15 -15.12 7.75
CA GLY A 242 8.15 -13.87 7.00
C GLY A 242 8.84 -14.01 5.64
N PHE A 243 9.14 -12.88 5.02
CA PHE A 243 9.91 -12.82 3.78
C PHE A 243 11.29 -12.21 4.01
N GLN A 244 12.24 -12.53 3.14
CA GLN A 244 13.57 -11.94 3.14
C GLN A 244 13.71 -10.97 1.97
N THR A 245 14.04 -9.73 2.27
CA THR A 245 14.42 -8.75 1.23
C THR A 245 15.68 -9.22 0.50
N VAL A 246 15.74 -8.95 -0.79
CA VAL A 246 16.89 -9.20 -1.65
C VAL A 246 18.15 -8.58 -1.05
N ASP A 247 19.29 -9.23 -1.30
CA ASP A 247 20.55 -8.51 -1.26
C ASP A 247 20.57 -7.56 -2.45
N GLU A 248 19.98 -6.39 -2.29
CA GLU A 248 20.01 -5.35 -3.32
C GLU A 248 21.38 -4.68 -3.41
N SER A 249 22.34 -5.16 -2.63
CA SER A 249 23.72 -4.98 -2.98
C SER A 249 24.00 -5.69 -4.31
N ALA A 250 23.71 -4.98 -5.39
CA ALA A 250 24.42 -5.19 -6.63
C ALA A 250 25.90 -5.28 -6.25
N ILE A 251 26.52 -6.43 -6.55
CA ILE A 251 27.98 -6.47 -6.68
C ILE A 251 28.29 -5.26 -7.57
N ILE A 252 29.16 -4.35 -7.13
CA ILE A 252 29.78 -3.44 -8.08
C ILE A 252 30.49 -4.38 -9.05
N THR A 253 29.86 -4.71 -10.17
CA THR A 253 30.45 -5.61 -11.15
C THR A 253 31.26 -4.77 -12.11
N LYS A 254 32.28 -5.38 -12.73
CA LYS A 254 32.97 -4.73 -13.84
C LYS A 254 31.98 -4.26 -14.92
N SER A 255 30.91 -5.03 -15.17
CA SER A 255 29.86 -4.68 -16.13
C SER A 255 29.06 -3.43 -15.74
N LEU A 256 28.78 -3.19 -14.45
CA LEU A 256 28.06 -2.01 -14.00
C LEU A 256 28.90 -0.74 -14.17
N LEU A 257 30.20 -0.88 -13.98
CA LEU A 257 31.15 0.23 -14.11
C LEU A 257 31.32 0.67 -15.57
N VAL A 258 31.16 -0.23 -16.55
CA VAL A 258 31.35 0.08 -17.99
C VAL A 258 30.60 1.34 -18.38
N GLY A 259 31.32 2.31 -18.95
CA GLY A 259 30.79 3.61 -19.34
C GLY A 259 31.75 4.75 -19.04
N THR A 260 31.30 5.98 -19.30
CA THR A 260 32.03 7.21 -18.98
C THR A 260 31.41 7.81 -17.73
N TRP A 261 32.23 8.19 -16.75
CA TRP A 261 31.77 8.83 -15.53
C TRP A 261 32.46 10.18 -15.39
N THR A 262 31.69 11.21 -15.11
CA THR A 262 32.16 12.58 -15.12
C THR A 262 31.97 13.20 -13.75
N ALA A 263 33.04 13.74 -13.19
CA ALA A 263 32.93 14.54 -11.97
C ALA A 263 32.29 15.90 -12.27
N ASP A 264 31.56 16.43 -11.30
CA ASP A 264 31.13 17.82 -11.30
C ASP A 264 32.37 18.75 -11.36
N CYS A 265 32.23 19.89 -12.06
CA CYS A 265 33.29 20.88 -12.18
C CYS A 265 33.62 21.48 -10.81
N SER A 266 34.91 21.49 -10.43
CA SER A 266 35.36 22.22 -9.25
C SER A 266 36.13 23.46 -9.69
N ASP A 267 35.54 24.64 -9.49
CA ASP A 267 36.21 25.93 -9.69
C ASP A 267 36.97 26.31 -8.41
N ASN A 268 38.28 26.51 -8.51
CA ASN A 268 39.07 27.06 -7.41
C ASN A 268 39.19 28.57 -7.58
N THR A 269 38.32 29.30 -6.88
CA THR A 269 38.25 30.77 -6.90
C THR A 269 39.51 31.45 -6.36
N THR A 270 40.34 30.74 -5.58
CA THR A 270 41.58 31.27 -4.98
C THR A 270 42.84 30.99 -5.81
N ALA A 271 42.85 29.92 -6.60
CA ALA A 271 44.03 29.47 -7.36
C ALA A 271 43.90 29.66 -8.89
N SER A 272 42.89 30.41 -9.35
CA SER A 272 42.62 30.70 -10.76
C SER A 272 42.54 29.45 -11.68
N THR A 273 42.10 28.31 -11.16
CA THR A 273 42.09 27.02 -11.87
C THR A 273 40.75 26.28 -11.67
N SER A 274 40.20 25.71 -12.74
CA SER A 274 39.04 24.79 -12.68
C SER A 274 39.43 23.42 -13.20
N ALA A 275 38.95 22.35 -12.57
CA ALA A 275 39.30 20.97 -12.93
C ALA A 275 38.07 20.07 -13.08
N LYS A 276 38.01 19.32 -14.20
CA LYS A 276 36.97 18.31 -14.50
C LYS A 276 37.59 16.95 -14.82
N THR A 277 37.31 15.97 -13.98
CA THR A 277 37.81 14.59 -14.13
C THR A 277 36.80 13.72 -14.86
N VAL A 278 37.26 12.97 -15.85
CA VAL A 278 36.51 11.92 -16.53
C VAL A 278 37.10 10.56 -16.14
N LEU A 279 36.29 9.52 -16.05
CA LEU A 279 36.71 8.14 -15.84
C LEU A 279 36.04 7.29 -16.91
N VAL A 280 36.79 6.38 -17.54
CA VAL A 280 36.23 5.49 -18.57
C VAL A 280 36.47 4.04 -18.16
N PHE A 281 35.40 3.26 -18.07
CA PHE A 281 35.48 1.83 -17.79
C PHE A 281 35.13 1.08 -19.08
N SER A 282 36.07 0.31 -19.60
CA SER A 282 35.91 -0.46 -20.84
C SER A 282 35.57 -1.93 -20.57
N ALA A 283 34.74 -2.54 -21.42
CA ALA A 283 34.31 -3.94 -21.27
C ALA A 283 35.34 -4.98 -21.76
N SER A 284 36.31 -4.60 -22.60
CA SER A 284 37.25 -5.55 -23.20
C SER A 284 38.45 -5.86 -22.29
N GLY A 285 38.54 -7.12 -21.83
CA GLY A 285 39.80 -7.74 -21.35
C GLY A 285 40.20 -7.53 -19.89
N ASP A 286 39.28 -7.25 -18.96
CA ASP A 286 39.60 -6.90 -17.56
C ASP A 286 40.47 -5.63 -17.42
N ILE A 287 40.41 -4.73 -18.41
CA ILE A 287 41.20 -3.49 -18.46
C ILE A 287 40.34 -2.30 -17.98
N LEU A 288 40.78 -1.63 -16.91
CA LEU A 288 40.23 -0.37 -16.42
C LEU A 288 41.00 0.82 -17.00
N THR A 289 40.45 1.58 -17.95
CA THR A 289 41.14 2.76 -18.49
C THR A 289 40.69 4.06 -17.82
N ALA A 290 41.19 4.39 -16.63
CA ALA A 290 40.79 5.59 -15.88
C ALA A 290 41.42 6.92 -16.39
N THR A 291 40.97 7.47 -17.52
CA THR A 291 41.51 8.73 -18.09
C THR A 291 41.14 10.00 -17.29
N THR A 292 41.91 10.33 -16.25
CA THR A 292 41.69 11.55 -15.43
C THR A 292 42.16 12.83 -16.12
N THR A 293 41.35 13.46 -16.97
CA THR A 293 41.63 14.82 -17.47
C THR A 293 41.68 15.80 -16.28
N ASN A 294 42.78 16.53 -16.09
CA ASN A 294 42.87 17.61 -15.11
C ASN A 294 42.87 18.92 -15.88
N PHE A 295 41.77 19.66 -15.85
CA PHE A 295 41.65 20.95 -16.50
C PHE A 295 42.34 22.04 -15.66
N SER A 296 42.84 23.09 -16.31
CA SER A 296 43.26 24.33 -15.63
C SER A 296 42.98 25.53 -16.54
N ALA A 297 41.80 26.11 -16.37
CA ALA A 297 41.44 27.51 -16.63
C ALA A 297 40.11 27.78 -15.90
N LEU A 298 39.86 29.02 -15.46
CA LEU A 298 38.57 29.40 -14.86
C LEU A 298 37.43 29.11 -15.84
N ASN A 299 36.40 28.40 -15.37
CA ASN A 299 35.23 27.92 -16.11
C ASN A 299 35.48 26.66 -16.95
N CYS A 300 34.76 25.57 -16.63
CA CYS A 300 34.80 24.29 -17.36
C CYS A 300 34.16 24.33 -18.77
N VAL A 301 34.19 25.46 -19.47
CA VAL A 301 33.55 25.67 -20.77
C VAL A 301 34.52 26.37 -21.74
N ALA A 302 34.84 25.65 -22.82
CA ALA A 302 35.51 26.05 -24.07
C ALA A 302 37.05 26.28 -24.08
N ASP A 303 37.73 25.33 -24.73
CA ASP A 303 38.83 25.51 -25.70
C ASP A 303 40.24 25.95 -25.28
N ASN A 304 40.53 26.19 -24.00
CA ASN A 304 41.92 26.44 -23.55
C ASN A 304 42.37 25.46 -22.46
N GLU A 305 42.50 24.18 -22.81
CA GLU A 305 43.16 23.20 -21.96
C GLU A 305 44.64 23.61 -21.76
N SER A 306 45.10 23.68 -20.51
CA SER A 306 46.52 23.97 -20.21
C SER A 306 47.39 22.70 -20.28
N TYR A 307 46.92 21.58 -19.72
CA TYR A 307 47.52 20.25 -19.85
C TYR A 307 46.46 19.16 -19.57
N ILE A 308 46.68 17.93 -20.03
CA ILE A 308 45.90 16.74 -19.68
C ILE A 308 46.79 15.81 -18.86
N PHE A 309 46.20 15.17 -17.85
CA PHE A 309 46.81 14.03 -17.16
C PHE A 309 46.09 12.76 -17.60
N ILE A 310 46.81 11.66 -17.81
CA ILE A 310 46.19 10.39 -18.18
C ILE A 310 46.78 9.30 -17.32
N LYS A 311 45.91 8.53 -16.67
CA LYS A 311 46.29 7.38 -15.87
C LYS A 311 45.61 6.14 -16.43
N LYS A 312 46.39 5.24 -17.03
CA LYS A 312 45.86 3.97 -17.51
C LYS A 312 46.13 2.91 -16.45
N LEU A 313 45.10 2.14 -16.15
CA LEU A 313 45.13 1.02 -15.22
C LEU A 313 44.77 -0.26 -15.98
N ASN A 314 45.10 -1.41 -15.41
CA ASN A 314 44.61 -2.71 -15.87
C ASN A 314 44.42 -3.64 -14.67
N SER A 315 43.95 -4.86 -14.91
CA SER A 315 43.77 -5.86 -13.86
C SER A 315 42.92 -5.36 -12.69
N LEU A 316 41.81 -4.68 -13.00
CA LEU A 316 40.89 -4.19 -11.97
C LEU A 316 40.28 -5.38 -11.23
N ASP A 317 40.63 -5.51 -9.97
CA ASP A 317 40.10 -6.51 -9.05
C ASP A 317 39.30 -5.82 -7.95
N LEU A 318 38.11 -6.36 -7.69
CA LEU A 318 37.16 -5.82 -6.73
C LEU A 318 37.21 -6.70 -5.48
N GLY A 319 37.66 -6.11 -4.38
CA GLY A 319 37.89 -6.78 -3.11
C GLY A 319 36.66 -6.76 -2.21
N SER A 320 36.92 -6.72 -0.90
CA SER A 320 35.88 -6.76 0.13
C SER A 320 34.88 -5.61 0.01
N LYS A 321 33.61 -5.95 0.32
CA LYS A 321 32.45 -5.06 0.29
C LYS A 321 32.03 -4.67 1.71
N THR A 322 31.60 -3.42 1.89
CA THR A 322 30.89 -2.94 3.09
C THR A 322 29.68 -2.10 2.71
N THR A 323 28.65 -2.10 3.56
CA THR A 323 27.43 -1.29 3.40
C THR A 323 27.38 -0.22 4.48
N THR A 324 26.94 0.98 4.10
CA THR A 324 26.74 2.11 5.03
C THR A 324 25.31 2.14 5.57
N SER A 325 25.07 2.91 6.63
CA SER A 325 23.72 3.13 7.21
C SER A 325 22.74 3.83 6.26
N GLN A 326 23.22 4.41 5.16
CA GLN A 326 22.43 5.06 4.12
C GLN A 326 22.26 4.17 2.88
N ASN A 327 22.47 2.86 3.00
CA ASN A 327 22.41 1.87 1.92
C ASN A 327 23.37 2.14 0.75
N GLN A 328 24.44 2.91 0.96
CA GLN A 328 25.51 3.07 -0.02
C GLN A 328 26.48 1.89 0.08
N ILE A 329 26.91 1.37 -1.07
CA ILE A 329 27.81 0.21 -1.19
C ILE A 329 29.23 0.72 -1.38
N ILE A 330 30.17 0.24 -0.56
CA ILE A 330 31.60 0.51 -0.69
C ILE A 330 32.33 -0.78 -1.07
N ASN A 331 33.19 -0.74 -2.08
CA ASN A 331 34.11 -1.84 -2.42
C ASN A 331 35.54 -1.33 -2.45
N ASN A 332 36.46 -2.10 -1.88
CA ASN A 332 37.88 -1.92 -2.15
C ASN A 332 38.15 -2.35 -3.59
N PHE A 333 39.03 -1.63 -4.29
CA PHE A 333 39.56 -2.11 -5.56
C PHE A 333 41.08 -2.03 -5.60
N THR A 334 41.66 -2.94 -6.37
CA THR A 334 43.07 -2.89 -6.75
C THR A 334 43.19 -2.91 -8.26
N ALA A 335 44.21 -2.24 -8.78
CA ALA A 335 44.51 -2.23 -10.20
C ALA A 335 46.01 -2.03 -10.41
N THR A 336 46.54 -2.48 -11.54
CA THR A 336 47.95 -2.32 -11.88
C THR A 336 48.13 -1.09 -12.78
N VAL A 337 49.17 -0.29 -12.52
CA VAL A 337 49.47 0.90 -13.32
C VAL A 337 50.11 0.49 -14.64
N THR A 338 49.51 0.89 -15.77
CA THR A 338 50.09 0.65 -17.11
C THR A 338 50.79 1.88 -17.66
N SER A 339 50.22 3.07 -17.47
CA SER A 339 50.88 4.33 -17.81
C SER A 339 50.35 5.47 -16.97
N ILE A 340 51.21 6.45 -16.72
CA ILE A 340 50.84 7.75 -16.19
C ILE A 340 51.54 8.77 -17.07
N THR A 341 50.77 9.56 -17.81
CA THR A 341 51.29 10.56 -18.75
C THR A 341 50.72 11.94 -18.44
N LEU A 342 51.50 12.96 -18.77
CA LEU A 342 51.09 14.35 -18.76
C LEU A 342 51.32 14.92 -20.16
N GLU A 343 50.30 15.56 -20.69
CA GLU A 343 50.30 16.18 -22.02
C GLU A 343 50.07 17.69 -21.88
N PRO A 344 51.11 18.53 -22.04
CA PRO A 344 50.93 19.98 -22.12
C PRO A 344 50.11 20.31 -23.36
N LYS A 345 49.07 21.15 -23.24
CA LYS A 345 48.19 21.49 -24.38
C LYS A 345 48.55 22.82 -25.03
N THR A 346 49.28 23.68 -24.33
CA THR A 346 49.82 24.93 -24.87
C THR A 346 51.34 24.95 -24.82
N THR A 347 51.94 25.70 -25.75
CA THR A 347 53.38 25.97 -25.76
C THR A 347 53.83 26.67 -24.47
N SER A 348 53.05 27.63 -23.98
CA SER A 348 53.31 28.35 -22.71
C SER A 348 53.45 27.40 -21.52
N VAL A 349 52.55 26.42 -21.40
CA VAL A 349 52.61 25.42 -20.33
C VAL A 349 53.83 24.52 -20.50
N SER A 350 54.10 24.03 -21.71
CA SER A 350 55.30 23.21 -21.96
C SER A 350 56.60 23.95 -21.63
N SER A 351 56.70 25.25 -21.94
CA SER A 351 57.85 26.09 -21.59
C SER A 351 57.99 26.27 -20.08
N SER A 352 56.87 26.49 -19.36
CA SER A 352 56.87 26.60 -17.90
C SER A 352 57.32 25.30 -17.21
N LEU A 353 56.91 24.14 -17.73
CA LEU A 353 57.29 22.83 -17.17
C LEU A 353 58.78 22.54 -17.39
N ASN A 354 59.31 22.83 -18.58
CA ASN A 354 60.74 22.70 -18.87
C ASN A 354 61.59 23.66 -17.99
N GLY A 355 61.14 24.91 -17.81
CA GLY A 355 61.86 25.90 -17.01
C GLY A 355 61.87 25.64 -15.50
N SER A 356 60.88 24.91 -14.99
CA SER A 356 60.77 24.54 -13.56
C SER A 356 61.39 23.19 -13.21
N THR A 357 61.98 22.49 -14.18
CA THR A 357 62.44 21.08 -14.02
C THR A 357 61.36 20.17 -13.43
N TYR A 358 60.10 20.40 -13.84
CA TYR A 358 58.97 19.63 -13.31
C TYR A 358 59.13 18.15 -13.66
N CYS A 359 58.86 17.28 -12.69
CA CYS A 359 59.20 15.84 -12.74
C CYS A 359 60.70 15.52 -12.85
N GLY A 360 61.60 16.46 -12.56
CA GLY A 360 63.04 16.31 -12.78
C GLY A 360 63.44 16.38 -14.25
N LEU A 361 62.54 16.81 -15.13
CA LEU A 361 62.78 16.90 -16.57
C LEU A 361 63.08 18.35 -16.96
N SER A 362 64.31 18.62 -17.38
CA SER A 362 64.75 19.95 -17.87
C SER A 362 64.45 20.16 -19.35
N THR A 363 64.39 19.08 -20.13
CA THR A 363 63.98 19.07 -21.54
C THR A 363 63.19 17.80 -21.81
N GLY A 364 61.88 17.93 -22.00
CA GLY A 364 61.01 16.75 -22.23
C GLY A 364 59.53 17.07 -22.38
N TRP A 365 59.15 18.34 -22.25
CA TRP A 365 57.77 18.79 -22.40
C TRP A 365 57.58 19.46 -23.76
N SER A 366 56.68 18.93 -24.57
CA SER A 366 56.23 19.53 -25.82
C SER A 366 54.70 19.60 -25.87
N SER A 367 54.19 20.70 -26.43
CA SER A 367 52.75 20.89 -26.62
C SER A 367 52.16 19.76 -27.47
N GLY A 368 51.04 19.19 -27.03
CA GLY A 368 50.34 18.09 -27.71
C GLY A 368 51.01 16.72 -27.60
N THR A 369 52.05 16.57 -26.77
CA THR A 369 52.80 15.31 -26.63
C THR A 369 52.63 14.74 -25.23
N GLU A 370 52.21 13.47 -25.15
CA GLU A 370 52.18 12.74 -23.88
C GLU A 370 53.60 12.38 -23.44
N THR A 371 53.99 12.84 -22.25
CA THR A 371 55.25 12.47 -21.60
C THR A 371 54.95 11.59 -20.38
N SER A 372 55.63 10.44 -20.28
CA SER A 372 55.48 9.55 -19.13
C SER A 372 56.04 10.18 -17.86
N VAL A 373 55.25 10.14 -16.79
CA VAL A 373 55.61 10.59 -15.44
C VAL A 373 55.49 9.50 -14.39
N ALA A 374 55.25 8.25 -14.81
CA ALA A 374 55.16 7.11 -13.92
C ALA A 374 56.50 6.92 -13.17
N GLY A 375 56.43 6.78 -11.84
CA GLY A 375 57.60 6.65 -10.96
C GLY A 375 58.36 7.96 -10.69
N LEU A 376 57.95 9.08 -11.29
CA LEU A 376 58.60 10.38 -11.09
C LEU A 376 57.93 11.18 -9.96
N THR A 377 58.70 12.10 -9.37
CA THR A 377 58.18 13.10 -8.43
C THR A 377 58.05 14.43 -9.14
N CYS A 378 56.81 14.90 -9.28
CA CYS A 378 56.50 16.14 -9.96
C CYS A 378 55.89 17.14 -8.97
N GLY A 379 56.60 18.24 -8.71
CA GLY A 379 56.24 19.16 -7.63
C GLY A 379 56.30 18.42 -6.29
N THR A 380 55.18 18.38 -5.56
CA THR A 380 55.06 17.70 -4.26
C THR A 380 54.51 16.28 -4.37
N THR A 381 54.22 15.79 -5.58
CA THR A 381 53.51 14.51 -5.78
C THR A 381 54.43 13.49 -6.43
N THR A 382 54.60 12.34 -5.77
CA THR A 382 55.28 11.17 -6.32
C THR A 382 54.27 10.21 -6.95
N TYR A 383 54.42 9.93 -8.24
CA TYR A 383 53.53 9.03 -8.97
C TYR A 383 54.02 7.59 -8.91
N LYS A 384 53.07 6.65 -8.93
CA LYS A 384 53.34 5.21 -8.98
C LYS A 384 54.07 4.82 -10.27
N SER A 385 54.96 3.83 -10.18
CA SER A 385 55.67 3.28 -11.32
C SER A 385 54.77 2.37 -12.15
N VAL A 386 55.15 2.12 -13.41
CA VAL A 386 54.49 1.09 -14.23
C VAL A 386 54.66 -0.27 -13.56
N GLY A 387 53.58 -1.04 -13.45
CA GLY A 387 53.55 -2.34 -12.76
C GLY A 387 53.21 -2.26 -11.27
N ASP A 388 53.22 -1.06 -10.66
CA ASP A 388 52.81 -0.91 -9.26
C ASP A 388 51.31 -1.14 -9.09
N THR A 389 50.93 -1.67 -7.93
CA THR A 389 49.53 -1.79 -7.51
C THR A 389 48.99 -0.45 -6.98
N TYR A 390 47.90 0.00 -7.58
CA TYR A 390 47.04 1.07 -7.13
C TYR A 390 45.87 0.50 -6.31
N LYS A 391 45.54 1.11 -5.16
CA LYS A 391 44.47 0.66 -4.26
C LYS A 391 43.61 1.85 -3.85
N ASP A 392 42.30 1.71 -3.89
CA ASP A 392 41.32 2.73 -3.49
C ASP A 392 40.00 2.05 -3.08
N ILE A 393 39.03 2.85 -2.64
CA ILE A 393 37.62 2.46 -2.46
C ILE A 393 36.72 3.10 -3.51
N MET A 394 35.68 2.38 -3.93
CA MET A 394 34.58 2.89 -4.75
C MET A 394 33.29 2.81 -3.97
N GLN A 395 32.52 3.89 -3.97
CA GLN A 395 31.19 3.93 -3.38
C GLN A 395 30.12 4.20 -4.45
N MET A 396 29.03 3.45 -4.44
CA MET A 396 27.82 3.73 -5.26
C MET A 396 26.57 3.85 -4.38
N ASN A 397 25.61 4.67 -4.82
CA ASN A 397 24.28 4.73 -4.21
C ASN A 397 23.37 3.60 -4.70
N SER A 398 22.24 3.39 -3.99
CA SER A 398 21.22 2.39 -4.31
C SER A 398 20.64 2.54 -5.72
N GLU A 399 20.47 3.77 -6.18
CA GLU A 399 19.96 4.09 -7.52
C GLU A 399 21.01 3.96 -8.64
N LYS A 400 22.28 3.66 -8.30
CA LYS A 400 23.41 3.50 -9.23
C LYS A 400 23.67 4.74 -10.11
N THR A 401 23.30 5.92 -9.63
CA THR A 401 23.40 7.18 -10.40
C THR A 401 24.75 7.86 -10.28
N PHE A 402 25.56 7.55 -9.26
CA PHE A 402 26.91 8.12 -9.12
C PHE A 402 27.91 7.21 -8.40
N ILE A 403 29.20 7.44 -8.66
CA ILE A 403 30.36 6.83 -7.97
C ILE A 403 31.10 7.90 -7.16
N ARG A 404 31.63 7.53 -5.99
CA ARG A 404 32.66 8.29 -5.26
C ARG A 404 33.92 7.45 -5.07
N LEU A 405 35.10 8.06 -5.21
CA LEU A 405 36.40 7.41 -5.03
C LEU A 405 37.12 7.96 -3.79
N GLY A 406 37.87 7.13 -3.06
CA GLY A 406 38.65 7.57 -1.89
C GLY A 406 39.75 6.59 -1.45
N ASN A 407 40.76 7.10 -0.72
CA ASN A 407 41.97 6.36 -0.33
C ASN A 407 41.77 5.45 0.89
N ILE A 408 42.29 4.21 0.79
CA ILE A 408 42.28 3.17 1.83
C ILE A 408 43.03 3.53 3.12
N THR A 409 43.98 4.48 3.11
CA THR A 409 44.77 4.81 4.31
C THR A 409 44.06 5.75 5.28
N ASN A 410 42.86 6.22 4.95
CA ASN A 410 42.18 7.29 5.68
C ASN A 410 40.97 6.83 6.50
N THR A 411 40.80 5.55 6.84
CA THR A 411 39.66 5.10 7.66
C THR A 411 39.72 5.62 9.11
N ASP A 412 38.69 6.32 9.56
CA ASP A 412 38.36 6.61 10.96
C ASP A 412 38.14 5.29 11.70
N SER A 413 38.97 5.06 12.73
CA SER A 413 38.93 3.85 13.56
C SER A 413 37.68 3.74 14.44
N SER A 414 36.87 4.79 14.56
CA SER A 414 35.66 4.81 15.39
C SER A 414 34.35 4.60 14.62
N THR A 415 34.33 4.92 13.32
CA THR A 415 33.11 4.86 12.49
C THR A 415 33.25 4.03 11.22
N GLY A 416 34.47 3.65 10.83
CA GLY A 416 34.75 2.95 9.57
C GLY A 416 34.67 3.84 8.32
N TYR A 417 34.52 5.17 8.48
CA TYR A 417 34.46 6.12 7.35
C TYR A 417 35.83 6.70 7.03
N PRO A 418 36.17 6.99 5.76
CA PRO A 418 37.37 7.75 5.44
C PRO A 418 37.29 9.21 5.96
N ASN A 419 38.30 9.66 6.72
CA ASN A 419 38.41 10.99 7.35
C ASN A 419 38.49 12.17 6.35
N THR A 420 38.81 11.91 5.08
CA THR A 420 38.71 12.89 4.01
C THR A 420 37.45 12.60 3.21
N LEU A 421 36.45 13.48 3.35
CA LEU A 421 35.25 13.55 2.51
C LEU A 421 35.59 13.14 1.07
N TYR A 422 34.84 12.16 0.56
CA TYR A 422 34.79 11.79 -0.84
C TYR A 422 34.96 13.01 -1.74
N THR A 423 36.12 13.12 -2.40
CA THR A 423 36.56 14.42 -2.93
C THR A 423 35.69 14.92 -4.07
N LYS A 424 35.05 14.02 -4.84
CA LYS A 424 34.13 14.34 -5.93
C LYS A 424 33.11 13.21 -6.17
N ALA A 425 31.88 13.57 -6.50
CA ALA A 425 30.87 12.64 -7.02
C ALA A 425 30.97 12.58 -8.55
N TYR A 426 30.92 11.38 -9.10
CA TYR A 426 31.00 11.11 -10.54
C TYR A 426 29.66 10.57 -11.03
N LYS A 427 29.08 11.19 -12.06
CA LYS A 427 27.80 10.76 -12.65
C LYS A 427 28.07 10.06 -13.97
N LYS A 428 27.33 8.99 -14.23
CA LYS A 428 27.44 8.20 -15.47
C LYS A 428 26.86 8.93 -16.67
#